data_AF-A0A0H2M0B8-F1
#
_entry.id   AF-A0A0H2M0B8-F1
#
_cell.length_a   1.000
_cell.length_b   1.000
_cell.length_c   1.000
_cell.angle_alpha   90.00
_cell.angle_beta   90.00
_cell.angle_gamma   90.00
#
_symmetry.space_group_name_H-M   'P 1'
#
loop_
_entity.id
_entity.type
_entity.pdbx_description
1 polymer ?
#
loop_
_entity_poly.entity_id
_entity_poly.type
_entity_poly.pdbx_seq_one_letter_code
_entity_poly.pdbx_strand_id
1 'polypeptide(L)'
;MRFALSATTATLPAGRALKENAAMHPADLPTARDIVDFWRNAGPERWFAKNEAFDAEFRERFLAVHQAAARGELDHWAHDPEGALALLVLLDQFPRNTWRGDARMLATDARALAIARQAIAAGIDLKTDEDLRRFFYLPFMHSESLADQERSVELNAALDANTQRFAVLHRDIIARFGRFPHRNRLLGRTSSAEEQRFLDEGGFSG
;
A
#
# COMPACT_ATOMS: atom_id res chain seq x y z
N MET A 1 44.61 3.20 58.36
CA MET A 1 45.66 3.77 57.49
C MET A 1 45.31 3.44 56.05
N ARG A 2 45.51 4.40 55.14
CA ARG A 2 44.78 4.61 53.88
C ARG A 2 45.02 3.53 52.81
N PHE A 3 43.96 3.09 52.12
CA PHE A 3 44.04 2.47 50.80
C PHE A 3 43.64 3.49 49.73
N ALA A 4 44.49 3.61 48.70
CA ALA A 4 44.36 4.57 47.61
C ALA A 4 43.30 4.11 46.59
N LEU A 5 42.42 5.04 46.19
CA LEU A 5 41.49 4.87 45.07
C LEU A 5 42.17 5.37 43.79
N SER A 6 42.36 4.47 42.83
CA SER A 6 42.78 4.78 41.46
C SER A 6 41.56 5.24 40.67
N ALA A 7 41.60 6.47 40.13
CA ALA A 7 40.57 7.00 39.24
C ALA A 7 40.89 6.58 37.81
N THR A 8 40.01 5.78 37.20
CA THR A 8 40.04 5.47 35.77
C THR A 8 38.91 6.24 35.09
N THR A 9 39.26 7.28 34.35
CA THR A 9 38.35 8.06 33.52
C THR A 9 38.07 7.28 32.23
N ALA A 10 36.85 6.74 32.08
CA ALA A 10 36.40 6.15 30.82
C ALA A 10 35.64 7.20 30.01
N THR A 11 36.22 7.62 28.89
CA THR A 11 35.62 8.53 27.91
C THR A 11 34.54 7.78 27.12
N LEU A 12 33.28 8.22 27.21
CA LEU A 12 32.20 7.76 26.32
C LEU A 12 32.39 8.38 24.92
N PRO A 13 32.22 7.65 23.81
CA PRO A 13 32.28 8.23 22.48
C PRO A 13 31.03 9.07 22.21
N ALA A 14 31.24 10.22 21.58
CA ALA A 14 30.22 11.17 21.17
C ALA A 14 29.14 10.51 20.29
N GLY A 15 27.88 10.72 20.67
CA GLY A 15 26.73 10.29 19.89
C GLY A 15 26.75 10.90 18.49
N ARG A 16 26.57 10.05 17.48
CA ARG A 16 26.32 10.47 16.10
C ARG A 16 24.97 11.17 16.07
N ALA A 17 24.99 12.50 15.94
CA ALA A 17 23.79 13.29 15.73
C ALA A 17 23.05 12.76 14.49
N LEU A 18 21.80 12.34 14.70
CA LEU A 18 20.85 12.08 13.61
C LEU A 18 20.65 13.42 12.89
N LYS A 19 21.09 13.50 11.64
CA LYS A 19 20.82 14.67 10.80
C LYS A 19 19.31 14.79 10.65
N GLU A 20 18.78 15.94 11.07
CA GLU A 20 17.41 16.34 10.75
C GLU A 20 17.18 16.26 9.25
N ASN A 21 16.03 15.69 8.90
CA ASN A 21 15.64 15.37 7.53
C ASN A 21 15.37 16.68 6.77
N ALA A 22 16.35 17.13 5.97
CA ALA A 22 16.13 18.23 5.05
C ALA A 22 14.99 17.84 4.10
N ALA A 23 13.98 18.69 3.97
CA ALA A 23 12.89 18.47 3.03
C ALA A 23 13.48 18.28 1.62
N MET A 24 13.27 17.10 1.05
CA MET A 24 13.75 16.76 -0.29
C MET A 24 13.14 17.72 -1.31
N HIS A 25 13.95 18.31 -2.20
CA HIS A 25 13.43 19.22 -3.20
C HIS A 25 12.59 18.44 -4.23
N PRO A 26 11.56 19.04 -4.86
CA PRO A 26 10.72 18.35 -5.85
C PRO A 26 11.50 17.73 -7.02
N ALA A 27 12.67 18.30 -7.35
CA ALA A 27 13.58 17.79 -8.38
C ALA A 27 14.35 16.52 -7.97
N ASP A 28 14.31 16.14 -6.68
CA ASP A 28 15.03 14.98 -6.13
C ASP A 28 14.08 13.78 -5.86
N LEU A 29 12.78 13.92 -6.14
CA LEU A 29 11.83 12.83 -5.99
C LEU A 29 12.01 11.78 -7.11
N PRO A 30 11.92 10.47 -6.80
CA PRO A 30 11.83 9.44 -7.83
C PRO A 30 10.71 9.74 -8.82
N THR A 31 10.98 9.53 -10.11
CA THR A 31 10.02 9.74 -11.20
C THR A 31 9.02 8.60 -11.30
N ALA A 32 7.88 8.79 -11.96
CA ALA A 32 6.91 7.71 -12.22
C ALA A 32 7.59 6.46 -12.80
N ARG A 33 8.55 6.67 -13.71
CA ARG A 33 9.37 5.61 -14.29
C ARG A 33 10.14 4.81 -13.26
N ASP A 34 10.80 5.47 -12.31
CA ASP A 34 11.58 4.82 -11.26
C ASP A 34 10.69 3.91 -10.38
N ILE A 35 9.46 4.34 -10.08
CA ILE A 35 8.48 3.55 -9.33
C ILE A 35 8.07 2.33 -10.15
N VAL A 36 7.67 2.53 -11.42
CA VAL A 36 7.15 1.45 -12.27
C VAL A 36 8.23 0.43 -12.57
N ASP A 37 9.47 0.86 -12.85
CA ASP A 37 10.60 -0.05 -13.08
C ASP A 37 10.95 -0.84 -11.82
N PHE A 38 10.97 -0.20 -10.65
CA PHE A 38 11.15 -0.90 -9.38
C PHE A 38 10.09 -1.97 -9.18
N TRP A 39 8.82 -1.61 -9.35
CA TRP A 39 7.69 -2.51 -9.14
C TRP A 39 7.71 -3.68 -10.12
N ARG A 40 7.96 -3.41 -11.40
CA ARG A 40 8.08 -4.43 -12.44
C ARG A 40 9.22 -5.41 -12.15
N ASN A 41 10.39 -4.90 -11.76
CA ASN A 41 11.56 -5.72 -11.45
C ASN A 41 11.37 -6.56 -10.19
N ALA A 42 10.53 -6.12 -9.24
CA ALA A 42 10.20 -6.91 -8.06
C ALA A 42 9.40 -8.17 -8.41
N GLY A 43 8.46 -8.06 -9.35
CA GLY A 43 7.69 -9.17 -9.89
C GLY A 43 6.67 -9.80 -8.93
N PRO A 44 5.86 -10.75 -9.44
CA PRO A 44 4.72 -11.33 -8.70
C PRO A 44 5.12 -12.07 -7.43
N GLU A 45 6.34 -12.60 -7.35
CA GLU A 45 6.87 -13.26 -6.14
C GLU A 45 7.01 -12.29 -4.97
N ARG A 46 7.17 -10.98 -5.23
CA ARG A 46 7.35 -9.96 -4.20
C ARG A 46 6.13 -9.07 -3.99
N TRP A 47 5.29 -8.87 -5.02
CA TRP A 47 4.11 -7.99 -4.92
C TRP A 47 3.18 -8.35 -3.76
N PHE A 48 2.93 -9.66 -3.57
CA PHE A 48 1.95 -10.16 -2.60
C PHE A 48 2.57 -10.95 -1.44
N ALA A 49 3.90 -11.14 -1.45
CA ALA A 49 4.60 -11.81 -0.36
C ALA A 49 4.95 -10.83 0.76
N LYS A 50 4.82 -11.27 2.01
CA LYS A 50 5.42 -10.55 3.13
C LYS A 50 6.93 -10.77 3.10
N ASN A 51 7.68 -9.70 2.84
CA ASN A 51 9.13 -9.72 2.79
C ASN A 51 9.68 -8.43 3.41
N GLU A 52 10.21 -8.54 4.63
CA GLU A 52 10.65 -7.38 5.43
C GLU A 52 11.80 -6.60 4.77
N ALA A 53 12.69 -7.28 4.03
CA ALA A 53 13.78 -6.63 3.32
C ALA A 53 13.26 -5.80 2.14
N PHE A 54 12.32 -6.36 1.38
CA PHE A 54 11.67 -5.63 0.29
C PHE A 54 10.83 -4.46 0.81
N ASP A 55 10.06 -4.67 1.89
CA ASP A 55 9.25 -3.62 2.49
C ASP A 55 10.13 -2.46 3.01
N ALA A 56 11.30 -2.77 3.58
CA ALA A 56 12.27 -1.76 4.03
C ALA A 56 12.87 -0.98 2.85
N GLU A 57 13.30 -1.67 1.78
CA GLU A 57 13.81 -1.02 0.57
C GLU A 57 12.75 -0.12 -0.07
N PHE A 58 11.52 -0.65 -0.21
CA PHE A 58 10.41 0.07 -0.83
C PHE A 58 10.10 1.35 -0.05
N ARG A 59 10.09 1.26 1.30
CA ARG A 59 9.93 2.43 2.18
C ARG A 59 11.07 3.43 2.04
N GLU A 60 12.32 2.99 2.13
CA GLU A 60 13.49 3.87 2.09
C GLU A 60 13.52 4.68 0.79
N ARG A 61 13.25 4.03 -0.34
CA ARG A 61 13.31 4.66 -1.65
C ARG A 61 12.14 5.59 -1.94
N PHE A 62 10.93 5.24 -1.52
CA PHE A 62 9.72 5.90 -2.04
C PHE A 62 8.84 6.58 -0.98
N LEU A 63 9.23 6.62 0.30
CA LEU A 63 8.42 7.27 1.34
C LEU A 63 8.11 8.74 1.02
N ALA A 64 9.11 9.51 0.56
CA ALA A 64 8.91 10.93 0.27
C ALA A 64 7.95 11.16 -0.92
N VAL A 65 8.05 10.35 -1.98
CA VAL A 65 7.16 10.45 -3.15
C VAL A 65 5.76 9.90 -2.87
N HIS A 66 5.64 8.87 -2.02
CA HIS A 66 4.34 8.46 -1.46
C HIS A 66 3.66 9.63 -0.73
N GLN A 67 4.40 10.34 0.13
CA GLN A 67 3.85 11.48 0.87
C GLN A 67 3.42 12.63 -0.07
N ALA A 68 4.18 12.91 -1.13
CA ALA A 68 3.81 13.87 -2.16
C ALA A 68 2.54 13.45 -2.92
N ALA A 69 2.44 12.18 -3.33
CA ALA A 69 1.24 11.62 -3.94
C ALA A 69 0.03 11.71 -2.99
N ALA A 70 0.21 11.38 -1.71
CA ALA A 70 -0.84 11.44 -0.70
C ALA A 70 -1.37 12.87 -0.50
N ARG A 71 -0.51 13.90 -0.65
CA ARG A 71 -0.89 15.32 -0.62
C ARG A 71 -1.48 15.83 -1.95
N GLY A 72 -1.33 15.09 -3.04
CA GLY A 72 -1.86 15.44 -4.36
C GLY A 72 -0.95 16.25 -5.25
N GLU A 73 0.30 16.39 -4.85
CA GLU A 73 1.30 17.14 -5.61
C GLU A 73 1.63 16.47 -6.95
N LEU A 74 1.26 15.19 -7.10
CA LEU A 74 1.55 14.35 -8.26
C LEU A 74 0.28 13.98 -9.05
N ASP A 75 -0.87 14.62 -8.82
CA ASP A 75 -2.14 14.27 -9.50
C ASP A 75 -2.04 14.36 -11.03
N HIS A 76 -1.15 15.19 -11.56
CA HIS A 76 -0.88 15.31 -13.00
C HIS A 76 -0.33 14.02 -13.64
N TRP A 77 0.22 13.09 -12.85
CA TRP A 77 0.66 11.76 -13.34
C TRP A 77 -0.53 10.87 -13.75
N ALA A 78 -1.74 11.15 -13.29
CA ALA A 78 -2.90 10.30 -13.57
C ALA A 78 -3.36 10.31 -15.04
N HIS A 79 -2.77 11.15 -15.89
CA HIS A 79 -3.20 11.38 -17.26
C HIS A 79 -2.54 10.46 -18.30
N ASP A 80 -1.54 9.67 -17.91
CA ASP A 80 -0.88 8.69 -18.77
C ASP A 80 -0.72 7.32 -18.07
N PRO A 81 -0.45 6.24 -18.83
CA PRO A 81 -0.38 4.89 -18.26
C PRO A 81 0.71 4.68 -17.21
N GLU A 82 1.91 5.23 -17.42
CA GLU A 82 3.03 5.03 -16.50
C GLU A 82 2.81 5.81 -15.21
N GLY A 83 2.40 7.08 -15.33
CA GLY A 83 2.10 7.92 -14.19
C GLY A 83 0.93 7.41 -13.35
N ALA A 84 -0.16 6.97 -13.99
CA ALA A 84 -1.31 6.41 -13.27
C ALA A 84 -0.94 5.13 -12.52
N LEU A 85 -0.17 4.22 -13.15
CA LEU A 85 0.33 3.02 -12.48
C LEU A 85 1.24 3.38 -11.29
N ALA A 86 2.15 4.36 -11.46
CA ALA A 86 3.03 4.80 -10.38
C ALA A 86 2.22 5.32 -9.18
N LEU A 87 1.19 6.13 -9.43
CA LEU A 87 0.29 6.62 -8.36
C LEU A 87 -0.42 5.46 -7.66
N LEU A 88 -0.89 4.45 -8.39
CA LEU A 88 -1.55 3.29 -7.79
C LEU A 88 -0.58 2.46 -6.94
N VAL A 89 0.64 2.25 -7.41
CA VAL A 89 1.69 1.61 -6.61
C VAL A 89 1.98 2.41 -5.33
N LEU A 90 2.06 3.74 -5.43
CA LEU A 90 2.34 4.60 -4.27
C LEU A 90 1.15 4.72 -3.31
N LEU A 91 -0.09 4.73 -3.78
CA LEU A 91 -1.26 5.02 -2.94
C LEU A 91 -1.97 3.76 -2.45
N ASP A 92 -1.84 2.64 -3.16
CA ASP A 92 -2.48 1.37 -2.82
C ASP A 92 -1.48 0.32 -2.32
N GLN A 93 -0.38 0.09 -3.04
CA GLN A 93 0.56 -0.99 -2.70
C GLN A 93 1.55 -0.58 -1.60
N PHE A 94 2.19 0.59 -1.74
CA PHE A 94 3.17 1.09 -0.78
C PHE A 94 2.69 1.07 0.68
N PRO A 95 1.45 1.52 1.01
CA PRO A 95 0.96 1.45 2.38
C PRO A 95 0.84 0.02 2.92
N ARG A 96 0.45 -0.93 2.08
CA ARG A 96 0.26 -2.36 2.41
C ARG A 96 1.58 -3.08 2.65
N ASN A 97 2.65 -2.67 1.98
CA ASN A 97 4.01 -3.15 2.26
C ASN A 97 4.61 -2.47 3.50
N THR A 98 4.45 -1.14 3.63
CA THR A 98 5.21 -0.31 4.58
C THR A 98 4.62 -0.29 5.99
N TRP A 99 3.30 -0.41 6.13
CA TRP A 99 2.57 -0.26 7.39
C TRP A 99 1.69 -1.46 7.71
N ARG A 100 2.22 -2.67 7.52
CA ARG A 100 1.52 -3.92 7.83
C ARG A 100 0.98 -3.91 9.26
N GLY A 101 -0.31 -4.19 9.39
CA GLY A 101 -0.98 -4.24 10.71
C GLY A 101 -1.20 -2.88 11.36
N ASP A 102 -1.10 -1.77 10.62
CA ASP A 102 -1.34 -0.41 11.10
C ASP A 102 -2.41 0.29 10.23
N ALA A 103 -3.20 1.17 10.83
CA ALA A 103 -4.27 1.88 10.14
C ALA A 103 -3.77 2.74 8.95
N ARG A 104 -2.51 3.17 8.96
CA ARG A 104 -1.87 3.90 7.85
C ARG A 104 -1.90 3.13 6.54
N MET A 105 -1.98 1.81 6.57
CA MET A 105 -2.16 0.96 5.38
C MET A 105 -3.39 1.35 4.54
N LEU A 106 -4.42 1.93 5.18
CA LEU A 106 -5.71 2.22 4.56
C LEU A 106 -5.88 3.73 4.27
N ALA A 107 -4.93 4.56 4.71
CA ALA A 107 -5.10 6.02 4.76
C ALA A 107 -5.24 6.67 3.38
N THR A 108 -4.67 6.05 2.34
CA THR A 108 -4.69 6.56 0.96
C THR A 108 -5.62 5.78 0.03
N ASP A 109 -6.38 4.79 0.53
CA ASP A 109 -7.27 3.94 -0.28
C ASP A 109 -8.28 4.76 -1.08
N ALA A 110 -8.91 5.77 -0.47
CA ALA A 110 -9.87 6.63 -1.15
C ALA A 110 -9.26 7.40 -2.33
N ARG A 111 -7.99 7.82 -2.20
CA ARG A 111 -7.27 8.51 -3.28
C ARG A 111 -6.88 7.53 -4.38
N ALA A 112 -6.35 6.36 -4.02
CA ALA A 112 -6.03 5.30 -4.98
C ALA A 112 -7.26 4.92 -5.82
N LEU A 113 -8.43 4.78 -5.17
CA LEU A 113 -9.69 4.49 -5.85
C LEU A 113 -10.12 5.60 -6.81
N ALA A 114 -9.93 6.87 -6.45
CA ALA A 114 -10.22 7.99 -7.34
C ALA A 114 -9.33 7.95 -8.60
N ILE A 115 -8.02 7.73 -8.44
CA ILE A 115 -7.07 7.58 -9.56
C ILE A 115 -7.47 6.38 -10.43
N ALA A 116 -7.79 5.24 -9.82
CA ALA A 116 -8.20 4.04 -10.54
C ALA A 116 -9.45 4.26 -11.40
N ARG A 117 -10.48 4.94 -10.86
CA ARG A 117 -11.68 5.30 -11.63
C ARG A 117 -11.37 6.20 -12.81
N GLN A 118 -10.52 7.21 -12.62
CA GLN A 118 -10.13 8.12 -13.70
C GLN A 118 -9.38 7.37 -14.80
N ALA A 119 -8.42 6.53 -14.42
CA ALA A 119 -7.63 5.74 -15.37
C ALA A 119 -8.51 4.78 -16.19
N ILE A 120 -9.42 4.05 -15.54
CA ILE A 120 -10.33 3.12 -16.22
C ILE A 120 -11.32 3.87 -17.13
N ALA A 121 -11.86 5.00 -16.68
CA ALA A 121 -12.76 5.81 -17.51
C ALA A 121 -12.05 6.33 -18.78
N ALA A 122 -10.74 6.57 -18.72
CA ALA A 122 -9.91 6.99 -19.84
C ALA A 122 -9.31 5.81 -20.65
N GLY A 123 -9.60 4.56 -20.29
CA GLY A 123 -9.03 3.35 -20.90
C GLY A 123 -7.51 3.25 -20.76
N ILE A 124 -6.94 3.85 -19.71
CA ILE A 124 -5.50 3.86 -19.44
C ILE A 124 -5.00 2.48 -18.97
N ASP A 125 -5.81 1.77 -18.21
CA ASP A 125 -5.58 0.39 -17.77
C ASP A 125 -5.34 -0.56 -18.96
N LEU A 126 -6.07 -0.37 -20.07
CA LEU A 126 -5.92 -1.17 -21.29
C LEU A 126 -4.67 -0.82 -22.10
N LYS A 127 -4.04 0.33 -21.84
CA LYS A 127 -2.76 0.75 -22.45
C LYS A 127 -1.54 0.31 -21.64
N THR A 128 -1.76 -0.34 -20.50
CA THR A 128 -0.72 -0.91 -19.65
C THR A 128 -0.59 -2.41 -19.92
N ASP A 129 0.62 -2.94 -19.74
CA ASP A 129 0.90 -4.36 -19.82
C ASP A 129 -0.04 -5.17 -18.92
N GLU A 130 -0.49 -6.32 -19.43
CA GLU A 130 -1.51 -7.14 -18.79
C GLU A 130 -1.14 -7.58 -17.37
N ASP A 131 0.12 -7.93 -17.14
CA ASP A 131 0.62 -8.34 -15.83
C ASP A 131 0.45 -7.25 -14.76
N LEU A 132 0.56 -5.98 -15.16
CA LEU A 132 0.46 -4.81 -14.29
C LEU A 132 -0.96 -4.23 -14.23
N ARG A 133 -1.84 -4.62 -15.16
CA ARG A 133 -3.22 -4.12 -15.24
C ARG A 133 -4.01 -4.36 -13.96
N ARG A 134 -3.73 -5.45 -13.24
CA ARG A 134 -4.32 -5.78 -11.93
C ARG A 134 -4.23 -4.63 -10.91
N PHE A 135 -3.16 -3.82 -10.96
CA PHE A 135 -2.95 -2.72 -10.01
C PHE A 135 -3.93 -1.56 -10.20
N PHE A 136 -4.56 -1.44 -11.37
CA PHE A 136 -5.68 -0.52 -11.59
C PHE A 136 -6.98 -1.01 -10.95
N TYR A 137 -7.10 -2.30 -10.66
CA TYR A 137 -8.34 -2.91 -10.18
C TYR A 137 -8.33 -3.15 -8.68
N LEU A 138 -7.16 -3.35 -8.09
CA LEU A 138 -7.00 -3.56 -6.64
C LEU A 138 -7.65 -2.48 -5.76
N PRO A 139 -7.62 -1.17 -6.09
CA PRO A 139 -8.32 -0.17 -5.27
C PRO A 139 -9.83 -0.40 -5.16
N PHE A 140 -10.47 -0.95 -6.20
CA PHE A 140 -11.88 -1.35 -6.14
C PHE A 140 -12.07 -2.55 -5.19
N MET A 141 -11.18 -3.54 -5.29
CA MET A 141 -11.16 -4.71 -4.40
C MET A 141 -10.91 -4.32 -2.93
N HIS A 142 -10.22 -3.21 -2.68
CA HIS A 142 -9.93 -2.70 -1.34
C HIS A 142 -11.01 -1.77 -0.76
N SER A 143 -11.98 -1.34 -1.57
CA SER A 143 -13.09 -0.47 -1.14
C SER A 143 -14.11 -1.21 -0.28
N GLU A 144 -14.60 -0.58 0.79
CA GLU A 144 -15.73 -1.08 1.59
C GLU A 144 -17.09 -0.60 1.02
N SER A 145 -17.28 -0.77 -0.29
CA SER A 145 -18.50 -0.41 -1.04
C SER A 145 -18.91 -1.57 -1.94
N LEU A 146 -20.16 -2.02 -1.86
CA LEU A 146 -20.63 -3.14 -2.67
C LEU A 146 -20.55 -2.85 -4.17
N ALA A 147 -20.89 -1.62 -4.59
CA ALA A 147 -20.82 -1.23 -6.01
C ALA A 147 -19.38 -1.29 -6.55
N ASP A 148 -18.39 -0.96 -5.71
CA ASP A 148 -16.98 -1.06 -6.10
C ASP A 148 -16.52 -2.50 -6.17
N GLN A 149 -17.02 -3.36 -5.29
CA GLN A 149 -16.72 -4.78 -5.31
C GLN A 149 -17.32 -5.47 -6.54
N GLU A 150 -18.55 -5.13 -6.92
CA GLU A 150 -19.15 -5.61 -8.16
C GLU A 150 -18.32 -5.17 -9.37
N ARG A 151 -17.90 -3.89 -9.40
CA ARG A 151 -17.01 -3.40 -10.44
C ARG A 151 -15.65 -4.10 -10.45
N SER A 152 -15.10 -4.42 -9.27
CA SER A 152 -13.87 -5.19 -9.14
C SER A 152 -14.01 -6.57 -9.78
N VAL A 153 -15.11 -7.28 -9.52
CA VAL A 153 -15.39 -8.61 -10.11
C VAL A 153 -15.53 -8.53 -11.62
N GLU A 154 -16.17 -7.49 -12.15
CA GLU A 154 -16.27 -7.28 -13.60
C GLU A 154 -14.90 -7.06 -14.25
N LEU A 155 -14.08 -6.17 -13.68
CA LEU A 155 -12.76 -5.82 -14.22
C LEU A 155 -11.79 -6.99 -14.19
N ASN A 156 -11.78 -7.75 -13.09
CA ASN A 156 -10.86 -8.88 -12.91
C ASN A 156 -11.27 -10.13 -13.71
N ALA A 157 -12.50 -10.18 -14.26
CA ALA A 157 -12.97 -11.31 -15.07
C ALA A 157 -12.17 -11.49 -16.38
N ALA A 158 -11.52 -10.42 -16.85
CA ALA A 158 -10.65 -10.44 -18.02
C ALA A 158 -9.19 -10.79 -17.72
N LEU A 159 -8.83 -11.02 -16.45
CA LEU A 159 -7.49 -11.41 -16.03
C LEU A 159 -7.42 -12.93 -15.79
N ASP A 160 -6.50 -13.37 -14.92
CA ASP A 160 -6.35 -14.78 -14.56
C ASP A 160 -7.38 -15.26 -13.51
N ALA A 161 -7.64 -16.57 -13.51
CA ALA A 161 -8.64 -17.19 -12.63
C ALA A 161 -8.35 -17.00 -11.13
N ASN A 162 -7.07 -16.89 -10.75
CA ASN A 162 -6.70 -16.70 -9.35
C ASN A 162 -7.03 -15.26 -8.91
N THR A 163 -6.67 -14.26 -9.72
CA THR A 163 -7.04 -12.85 -9.48
C THR A 163 -8.56 -12.69 -9.42
N GLN A 164 -9.30 -13.31 -10.33
CA GLN A 164 -10.77 -13.27 -10.31
C GLN A 164 -11.37 -13.91 -9.05
N ARG A 165 -10.81 -15.04 -8.61
CA ARG A 165 -11.23 -15.69 -7.35
C ARG A 165 -11.09 -14.75 -6.15
N PHE A 166 -9.99 -13.99 -6.08
CA PHE A 166 -9.81 -13.01 -5.01
C PHE A 166 -10.81 -11.86 -5.08
N ALA A 167 -11.14 -11.35 -6.27
CA ALA A 167 -12.16 -10.32 -6.44
C ALA A 167 -13.53 -10.78 -5.91
N VAL A 168 -13.95 -12.00 -6.25
CA VAL A 168 -15.21 -12.58 -5.75
C VAL A 168 -15.20 -12.74 -4.23
N LEU A 169 -14.10 -13.22 -3.66
CA LEU A 169 -13.96 -13.39 -2.21
C LEU A 169 -14.11 -12.05 -1.46
N HIS A 170 -13.45 -10.99 -1.94
CA HIS A 170 -13.59 -9.65 -1.34
C HIS A 170 -15.02 -9.13 -1.45
N ARG A 171 -15.64 -9.31 -2.62
CA ARG A 171 -17.03 -8.93 -2.88
C ARG A 171 -17.98 -9.61 -1.92
N ASP A 172 -17.84 -10.90 -1.69
CA ASP A 172 -18.75 -11.64 -0.82
C ASP A 172 -18.62 -11.24 0.65
N ILE A 173 -17.42 -10.88 1.11
CA ILE A 173 -17.22 -10.33 2.46
C ILE A 173 -17.97 -9.00 2.60
N ILE A 174 -17.83 -8.09 1.63
CA ILE A 174 -18.53 -6.80 1.63
C ILE A 174 -20.04 -6.98 1.47
N ALA A 175 -20.50 -7.90 0.64
CA ALA A 175 -21.92 -8.20 0.49
C ALA A 175 -22.54 -8.71 1.81
N ARG A 176 -21.77 -9.49 2.59
CA ARG A 176 -22.21 -10.04 3.86
C ARG A 176 -22.18 -9.03 5.01
N PHE A 177 -21.10 -8.26 5.14
CA PHE A 177 -20.86 -7.42 6.32
C PHE A 177 -20.93 -5.92 6.07
N GLY A 178 -20.99 -5.48 4.81
CA GLY A 178 -20.90 -4.08 4.39
C GLY A 178 -19.51 -3.46 4.56
N ARG A 179 -18.54 -4.21 5.09
CA ARG A 179 -17.17 -3.79 5.39
C ARG A 179 -16.26 -5.01 5.56
N PHE A 180 -14.96 -4.81 5.72
CA PHE A 180 -14.00 -5.87 6.00
C PHE A 180 -13.81 -6.06 7.52
N PRO A 181 -14.27 -7.17 8.13
CA PRO A 181 -14.17 -7.37 9.58
C PRO A 181 -12.72 -7.37 10.10
N HIS A 182 -11.76 -7.86 9.30
CA HIS A 182 -10.34 -7.89 9.69
C HIS A 182 -9.74 -6.48 9.90
N ARG A 183 -10.36 -5.43 9.33
CA ARG A 183 -9.96 -4.03 9.52
C ARG A 183 -10.53 -3.41 10.80
N ASN A 184 -11.46 -4.07 11.49
CA ASN A 184 -12.17 -3.49 12.62
C ASN A 184 -11.23 -3.00 13.71
N ARG A 185 -10.27 -3.83 14.13
CA ARG A 185 -9.27 -3.45 15.15
C ARG A 185 -8.42 -2.26 14.69
N LEU A 186 -7.96 -2.27 13.44
CA LEU A 186 -7.13 -1.19 12.89
C LEU A 186 -7.87 0.15 12.84
N LEU A 187 -9.17 0.10 12.56
CA LEU A 187 -10.03 1.26 12.42
C LEU A 187 -10.77 1.63 13.71
N GLY A 188 -10.45 0.99 14.85
CA GLY A 188 -11.12 1.24 16.13
C GLY A 188 -12.61 0.88 16.16
N ARG A 189 -13.07 0.01 15.25
CA ARG A 189 -14.46 -0.45 15.17
C ARG A 189 -14.69 -1.65 16.08
N THR A 190 -15.86 -1.70 16.71
CA THR A 190 -16.33 -2.91 17.40
C THR A 190 -16.87 -3.92 16.39
N SER A 191 -16.41 -5.17 16.47
CA SER A 191 -16.96 -6.28 15.69
C SER A 191 -18.31 -6.70 16.23
N SER A 192 -19.27 -6.97 15.34
CA SER A 192 -20.50 -7.67 15.69
C SER A 192 -20.20 -9.13 16.09
N ALA A 193 -21.17 -9.81 16.71
CA ALA A 193 -21.04 -11.23 17.04
C ALA A 193 -20.88 -12.12 15.79
N GLU A 194 -21.45 -11.71 14.65
CA GLU A 194 -21.27 -12.42 13.39
C GLU A 194 -19.88 -12.20 12.80
N GLU A 195 -19.42 -10.95 12.80
CA GLU A 195 -18.08 -10.60 12.34
C GLU A 195 -17.00 -11.28 13.20
N GLN A 196 -17.20 -11.36 14.53
CA GLN A 196 -16.25 -12.03 15.42
C GLN A 196 -16.19 -13.53 15.14
N ARG A 197 -17.34 -14.21 14.98
CA ARG A 197 -17.37 -15.64 14.60
C ARG A 197 -16.65 -15.88 13.27
N PHE A 198 -16.89 -15.04 12.26
CA PHE A 198 -16.19 -15.11 10.98
C PHE A 198 -14.67 -15.01 11.15
N LEU A 199 -14.19 -14.10 11.99
CA LEU A 199 -12.76 -13.95 12.28
C LEU A 199 -12.19 -15.16 13.04
N ASP A 200 -12.93 -15.69 14.01
CA ASP A 200 -12.51 -16.84 14.83
C ASP A 200 -12.43 -18.15 14.02
N GLU A 201 -13.25 -18.29 12.97
CA GLU A 201 -13.25 -19.43 12.03
C GLU A 201 -12.16 -19.37 10.95
N GLY A 202 -11.19 -18.44 11.09
CA GLY A 202 -10.06 -18.27 10.18
C GLY A 202 -10.21 -17.09 9.23
N GLY A 203 -11.43 -16.54 9.09
CA GLY A 203 -11.73 -15.28 8.41
C GLY A 203 -11.04 -15.08 7.06
N PHE A 204 -10.66 -13.83 6.82
CA PHE A 204 -9.82 -13.42 5.69
C PHE A 204 -8.78 -12.44 6.20
N SER A 205 -7.50 -12.72 5.95
CA SER A 205 -6.39 -11.94 6.52
C SER A 205 -5.91 -10.76 5.66
N GLY A 206 -6.43 -10.57 4.45
CA GLY A 206 -6.05 -9.43 3.59
C GLY A 206 -4.64 -9.54 3.06
#